data_AF-A0A150PFT4-F1
#
_entry.id   AF-A0A150PFT4-F1
#
_cell.length_a   1.000
_cell.length_b   1.000
_cell.length_c   1.000
_cell.angle_alpha   90.00
_cell.angle_beta   90.00
_cell.angle_gamma   90.00
#
_symmetry.space_group_name_H-M   'P 1'
#
loop_
_entity.id
_entity.type
_entity.pdbx_description
1 polymer ?
#
loop_
_entity_poly.entity_id
_entity_poly.type
_entity_poly.pdbx_seq_one_letter_code
_entity_poly.pdbx_strand_id
1 'polypeptide(L)'
;MRSALIVGDLQVGILNNYPFAKAVVPPVTELLPRARAAGVLVVFVRTAFRANGADLAGEVFAAFHRAGDLFHEGSPGTEVALEVTADDVVVLKRRTSAFAGTDLDLVLRARGVGSIALTGVATSAMVAATFYDASDRGYGLTVLRDGCADPDPAVHELLVNTVFRGRGAEIVTCAEWPARGARTAPR
;
A
#
# COMPACT_ATOMS: atom_id res chain seq x y z
N MET A 1 5.11 -19.22 6.55
CA MET A 1 5.68 -17.97 6.00
C MET A 1 5.11 -16.80 6.78
N ARG A 2 5.92 -15.76 7.03
CA ARG A 2 5.45 -14.54 7.71
C ARG A 2 4.83 -13.61 6.68
N SER A 3 3.68 -13.04 7.00
CA SER A 3 3.02 -12.05 6.15
C SER A 3 3.34 -10.61 6.58
N ALA A 4 3.33 -9.71 5.60
CA ALA A 4 3.16 -8.28 5.81
C ALA A 4 1.83 -7.78 5.23
N LEU A 5 1.27 -6.74 5.81
CA LEU A 5 0.16 -5.96 5.26
C LEU A 5 0.75 -4.64 4.74
N ILE A 6 0.63 -4.38 3.44
CA ILE A 6 1.01 -3.12 2.82
C ILE A 6 -0.24 -2.27 2.62
N VAL A 7 -0.24 -1.07 3.18
CA VAL A 7 -1.31 -0.07 3.06
C VAL A 7 -0.77 1.14 2.30
N GLY A 8 -1.09 1.24 1.01
CA GLY A 8 -0.54 2.27 0.13
C GLY A 8 -1.45 3.48 -0.09
N ASP A 9 -0.85 4.68 -0.05
CA ASP A 9 -1.43 5.92 -0.56
C ASP A 9 -2.80 6.31 0.08
N LEU A 10 -3.06 5.88 1.32
CA LEU A 10 -4.15 6.40 2.16
C LEU A 10 -3.69 7.62 2.96
N GLN A 11 -3.25 8.65 2.23
CA GLN A 11 -2.76 9.90 2.79
C GLN A 11 -3.89 10.93 2.95
N VAL A 12 -3.77 11.84 3.92
CA VAL A 12 -4.79 12.86 4.22
C VAL A 12 -5.20 13.63 2.95
N GLY A 13 -4.21 14.09 2.20
CA GLY A 13 -4.48 14.85 0.99
C GLY A 13 -5.13 13.99 -0.10
N ILE A 14 -4.74 12.72 -0.27
CA ILE A 14 -5.35 11.83 -1.25
C ILE A 14 -6.83 11.62 -0.89
N LEU A 15 -7.14 11.30 0.36
CA LEU A 15 -8.51 11.10 0.80
C LEU A 15 -9.37 12.36 0.65
N ASN A 16 -8.79 13.54 0.84
CA ASN A 16 -9.52 14.80 0.68
C ASN A 16 -9.84 15.15 -0.78
N ASN A 17 -9.00 14.75 -1.72
CA ASN A 17 -9.12 15.13 -3.14
C ASN A 17 -9.70 14.03 -4.03
N TYR A 18 -9.68 12.77 -3.60
CA TYR A 18 -10.11 11.63 -4.40
C TYR A 18 -11.21 10.83 -3.68
N PRO A 19 -12.50 11.13 -3.91
CA PRO A 19 -13.61 10.51 -3.17
C PRO A 19 -13.64 8.98 -3.21
N PHE A 20 -13.23 8.37 -4.33
CA PHE A 20 -13.19 6.91 -4.48
C PHE A 20 -12.26 6.25 -3.44
N ALA A 21 -11.22 6.95 -2.99
CA ALA A 21 -10.26 6.41 -2.03
C ALA A 21 -10.86 6.25 -0.62
N LYS A 22 -11.89 7.03 -0.27
CA LYS A 22 -12.54 6.95 1.04
C LYS A 22 -13.25 5.61 1.27
N ALA A 23 -13.68 4.93 0.21
CA ALA A 23 -14.35 3.63 0.30
C ALA A 23 -13.45 2.54 0.92
N VAL A 24 -12.13 2.69 0.80
CA VAL A 24 -11.13 1.74 1.30
C VAL A 24 -10.85 1.91 2.81
N VAL A 25 -11.15 3.08 3.36
CA VAL A 25 -10.79 3.44 4.75
C VAL A 25 -11.44 2.51 5.78
N PRO A 26 -12.76 2.26 5.77
CA PRO A 26 -13.39 1.41 6.78
C PRO A 26 -12.83 -0.03 6.85
N PRO A 27 -12.78 -0.83 5.75
CA PRO A 27 -12.31 -2.21 5.84
C PRO A 27 -10.83 -2.32 6.22
N VAL A 28 -9.98 -1.37 5.80
CA VAL A 28 -8.57 -1.34 6.19
C VAL A 28 -8.42 -0.98 7.67
N THR A 29 -9.20 -0.01 8.17
CA THR A 29 -9.19 0.40 9.57
C THR A 29 -9.61 -0.75 10.49
N GLU A 30 -10.64 -1.50 10.11
CA GLU A 30 -11.10 -2.68 10.85
C GLU A 30 -10.07 -3.83 10.85
N LEU A 31 -9.29 -3.97 9.78
CA LEU A 31 -8.26 -5.00 9.66
C LEU A 31 -7.02 -4.72 10.54
N LEU A 32 -6.62 -3.44 10.67
CA LEU A 32 -5.36 -3.05 11.30
C LEU A 32 -5.15 -3.65 12.71
N PRO A 33 -6.10 -3.55 13.67
CA PRO A 33 -5.93 -4.13 15.00
C PRO A 33 -5.68 -5.64 14.96
N ARG A 34 -6.41 -6.36 14.10
CA ARG A 34 -6.29 -7.82 13.95
C ARG A 34 -4.95 -8.22 13.33
N ALA A 35 -4.48 -7.48 12.32
CA ALA A 35 -3.17 -7.69 11.72
C ALA A 35 -2.05 -7.50 12.76
N ARG A 36 -2.09 -6.40 13.51
CA ARG A 36 -1.12 -6.10 14.58
C ARG A 36 -1.13 -7.17 15.67
N ALA A 37 -2.31 -7.55 16.18
CA ALA A 37 -2.46 -8.59 17.20
C ALA A 37 -1.90 -9.94 16.77
N ALA A 38 -1.95 -10.26 15.48
CA ALA A 38 -1.40 -11.48 14.92
C ALA A 38 0.13 -11.43 14.69
N GLY A 39 0.80 -10.31 14.93
CA GLY A 39 2.24 -10.12 14.70
C GLY A 39 2.61 -9.98 13.21
N VAL A 40 1.64 -9.59 12.37
CA VAL A 40 1.87 -9.21 10.97
C VAL A 40 2.68 -7.91 10.95
N LEU A 41 3.66 -7.82 10.06
CA LEU A 41 4.33 -6.54 9.80
C LEU A 41 3.38 -5.62 9.02
N VAL A 42 2.93 -4.52 9.62
CA VAL A 42 2.15 -3.50 8.91
C VAL A 42 3.09 -2.46 8.35
N VAL A 43 2.96 -2.18 7.05
CA VAL A 43 3.75 -1.19 6.32
C VAL A 43 2.82 -0.21 5.65
N PHE A 44 2.85 1.04 6.08
CA PHE A 44 2.22 2.14 5.38
C PHE A 44 3.16 2.67 4.31
N VAL A 45 2.64 2.93 3.13
CA VAL A 45 3.40 3.51 2.03
C VAL A 45 2.78 4.85 1.69
N ARG A 46 3.59 5.92 1.76
CA ARG A 46 3.18 7.27 1.40
C ARG A 46 3.99 7.80 0.22
N THR A 47 3.35 8.62 -0.60
CA THR A 47 4.00 9.31 -1.71
C THR A 47 4.28 10.75 -1.33
N ALA A 48 5.53 11.18 -1.48
CA ALA A 48 5.90 12.59 -1.41
C ALA A 48 7.13 12.88 -2.26
N PHE A 49 7.20 14.09 -2.77
CA PHE A 49 8.27 14.62 -3.61
C PHE A 49 9.01 15.73 -2.89
N ARG A 50 10.30 15.87 -3.17
CA ARG A 50 11.09 16.97 -2.61
C ARG A 50 10.57 18.30 -3.13
N ALA A 51 10.62 19.32 -2.27
CA ALA A 51 10.17 20.67 -2.64
C ALA A 51 10.92 21.28 -3.84
N ASN A 52 12.16 20.85 -4.09
CA ASN A 52 12.95 21.30 -5.25
C ASN A 52 12.64 20.51 -6.54
N GLY A 53 11.74 19.53 -6.49
CA GLY A 53 11.35 18.71 -7.65
C GLY A 53 12.44 17.79 -8.19
N ALA A 54 13.58 17.62 -7.51
CA ALA A 54 14.73 16.86 -8.01
C ALA A 54 14.44 15.37 -8.24
N ASP A 55 13.35 14.85 -7.68
CA ASP A 55 12.92 13.45 -7.79
C ASP A 55 11.68 13.24 -8.66
N LEU A 56 11.18 14.28 -9.33
CA LEU A 56 10.07 14.17 -10.27
C LEU A 56 10.49 13.37 -11.50
N ALA A 57 9.60 12.49 -11.97
CA ALA A 57 9.82 11.69 -13.16
C ALA A 57 8.60 11.73 -14.09
N GLY A 58 8.77 12.34 -15.26
CA GLY A 58 7.69 12.47 -16.23
C GLY A 58 6.53 13.36 -15.77
N GLU A 59 5.55 13.50 -16.66
CA GLU A 59 4.53 14.54 -16.50
C GLU A 59 3.52 14.24 -15.38
N VAL A 60 3.19 12.97 -15.13
CA VAL A 60 2.21 12.61 -14.10
C VAL A 60 2.68 13.03 -12.70
N PHE A 61 3.94 12.75 -12.34
CA PHE A 61 4.48 13.17 -11.04
C PHE A 61 4.71 14.68 -10.99
N ALA A 62 5.09 15.31 -12.11
CA ALA A 62 5.19 16.76 -12.19
C ALA A 62 3.83 17.44 -11.97
N ALA A 63 2.74 16.87 -12.51
CA ALA A 63 1.38 17.36 -12.30
C ALA A 63 0.95 17.22 -10.84
N PHE A 64 1.24 16.09 -10.19
CA PHE A 64 1.01 15.90 -8.75
C PHE A 64 1.76 16.91 -7.89
N HIS A 65 3.03 17.16 -8.19
CA HIS A 65 3.82 18.17 -7.49
C HIS A 65 3.27 19.60 -7.72
N ARG A 66 2.76 19.92 -8.92
CA ARG A 66 2.14 21.23 -9.17
C ARG A 66 0.74 21.40 -8.57
N ALA A 67 0.10 20.31 -8.12
CA ALA A 67 -1.20 20.34 -7.46
C ALA A 67 -1.15 20.93 -6.03
N GLY A 68 -0.02 21.52 -5.64
CA GLY A 68 0.21 22.13 -4.33
C GLY A 68 0.61 21.10 -3.29
N ASP A 69 0.48 21.47 -2.02
CA ASP A 69 1.03 20.75 -0.86
C ASP A 69 0.57 19.29 -0.72
N LEU A 70 -0.36 18.80 -1.54
CA LEU A 70 -0.85 17.42 -1.54
C LEU A 70 0.28 16.37 -1.52
N PHE A 71 1.36 16.60 -2.27
CA PHE A 71 2.46 15.64 -2.42
C PHE A 71 3.85 16.20 -2.07
N HIS A 72 3.93 17.36 -1.42
CA HIS A 72 5.21 17.92 -0.99
C HIS A 72 5.68 17.27 0.31
N GLU A 73 6.90 16.74 0.31
CA GLU A 73 7.52 16.10 1.48
C GLU A 73 7.52 17.05 2.68
N GLY A 74 6.96 16.57 3.80
CA GLY A 74 6.80 17.34 5.04
C GLY A 74 5.48 18.11 5.15
N SER A 75 4.62 18.09 4.13
CA SER A 75 3.29 18.70 4.22
C SER A 75 2.29 17.82 4.99
N PRO A 76 1.26 18.41 5.62
CA PRO A 76 0.17 17.65 6.23
C PRO A 76 -0.58 16.75 5.24
N GLY A 77 -0.62 17.13 3.96
CA GLY A 77 -1.27 16.34 2.91
C GLY A 77 -0.62 14.97 2.70
N THR A 78 0.68 14.87 3.02
CA THR A 78 1.45 13.63 2.83
C THR A 78 1.37 12.67 4.02
N GLU A 79 0.78 13.07 5.14
CA GLU A 79 0.65 12.21 6.30
C GLU A 79 -0.35 11.07 6.07
N VAL A 80 -0.07 9.92 6.68
CA VAL A 80 -0.97 8.75 6.65
C VAL A 80 -2.24 9.11 7.42
N ALA A 81 -3.40 8.89 6.81
CA ALA A 81 -4.69 9.26 7.40
C ALA A 81 -5.23 8.24 8.41
N LEU A 82 -4.63 7.05 8.45
CA LEU A 82 -4.95 5.99 9.41
C LEU A 82 -4.01 6.08 10.62
N GLU A 83 -4.43 5.51 11.74
CA GLU A 83 -3.59 5.43 12.95
C GLU A 83 -2.35 4.60 12.69
N VAL A 84 -1.17 5.23 12.82
CA VAL A 84 0.15 4.59 12.77
C VAL A 84 0.67 4.43 14.20
N THR A 85 1.14 3.24 14.54
CA THR A 85 1.73 2.93 15.85
C THR A 85 3.26 2.81 15.76
N ALA A 86 3.92 2.70 16.91
CA ALA A 86 5.37 2.53 16.97
C ALA A 86 5.88 1.18 16.41
N ASP A 87 4.99 0.19 16.25
CA ASP A 87 5.34 -1.13 15.70
C ASP A 87 5.21 -1.20 14.17
N ASP A 88 4.54 -0.21 13.56
CA ASP A 88 4.35 -0.12 12.12
C ASP A 88 5.58 0.47 11.43
N VAL A 89 5.72 0.22 10.13
CA VAL A 89 6.73 0.85 9.29
C VAL A 89 6.07 1.83 8.33
N VAL A 90 6.66 3.01 8.14
CA VAL A 90 6.24 3.98 7.13
C VAL A 90 7.32 4.10 6.07
N VAL A 91 7.00 3.71 4.84
CA VAL A 91 7.88 3.82 3.67
C VAL A 91 7.47 5.04 2.85
N LEU A 92 8.45 5.87 2.49
CA LEU A 92 8.27 6.98 1.56
C LEU A 92 8.65 6.55 0.13
N LYS A 93 7.70 6.57 -0.80
CA LYS A 93 7.93 6.33 -2.23
C LYS A 93 7.88 7.60 -3.06
N ARG A 94 8.61 7.58 -4.18
CA ARG A 94 8.69 8.67 -5.19
C ARG A 94 8.32 8.17 -6.59
N ARG A 95 7.86 6.93 -6.69
CA ARG A 95 7.48 6.23 -7.92
C ARG A 95 6.15 5.52 -7.67
N THR A 96 5.59 4.89 -8.70
CA THR A 96 4.29 4.21 -8.59
C THR A 96 4.38 3.00 -7.67
N SER A 97 5.35 2.10 -7.91
CA SER A 97 5.61 0.94 -7.06
C SER A 97 6.18 1.36 -5.70
N ALA A 98 5.73 0.69 -4.64
CA ALA A 98 6.25 0.86 -3.29
C ALA A 98 7.69 0.33 -3.13
N PHE A 99 8.20 -0.47 -4.06
CA PHE A 99 9.58 -0.99 -4.05
C PHE A 99 10.59 -0.08 -4.76
N ALA A 100 10.13 0.73 -5.71
CA ALA A 100 11.01 1.43 -6.64
C ALA A 100 11.76 2.58 -5.94
N GLY A 101 13.03 2.34 -5.60
CA GLY A 101 13.91 3.31 -4.96
C GLY A 101 13.60 3.56 -3.48
N THR A 102 12.98 2.58 -2.80
CA THR A 102 12.65 2.64 -1.37
C THR A 102 13.40 1.57 -0.57
N ASP A 103 13.26 1.59 0.75
CA ASP A 103 13.76 0.58 1.68
C ASP A 103 12.76 -0.57 1.96
N LEU A 104 11.64 -0.62 1.23
CA LEU A 104 10.59 -1.63 1.47
C LEU A 104 11.13 -3.06 1.44
N ASP A 105 11.88 -3.44 0.40
CA ASP A 105 12.39 -4.82 0.28
C ASP A 105 13.36 -5.13 1.42
N LEU A 106 14.22 -4.17 1.80
CA LEU A 106 15.14 -4.33 2.91
C LEU A 106 14.38 -4.64 4.20
N VAL A 107 13.33 -3.88 4.50
CA VAL A 107 12.49 -4.08 5.69
C VAL A 107 11.79 -5.45 5.65
N LEU A 108 11.17 -5.81 4.53
CA LEU A 108 10.44 -7.08 4.36
C LEU A 108 11.39 -8.28 4.55
N ARG A 109 12.56 -8.26 3.92
CA ARG A 109 13.57 -9.32 4.04
C ARG A 109 14.14 -9.42 5.45
N ALA A 110 14.48 -8.29 6.08
CA ALA A 110 14.96 -8.26 7.46
C ALA A 110 13.96 -8.85 8.46
N ARG A 111 12.66 -8.80 8.15
CA ARG A 111 11.59 -9.40 8.98
C ARG A 111 11.21 -10.83 8.56
N GLY A 112 11.88 -11.40 7.55
CA GLY A 112 11.60 -12.75 7.04
C GLY A 112 10.22 -12.87 6.39
N VAL A 113 9.72 -11.78 5.80
CA VAL A 113 8.44 -11.78 5.09
C VAL A 113 8.57 -12.57 3.79
N GLY A 114 7.63 -13.49 3.57
CA GLY A 114 7.52 -14.26 2.32
C GLY A 114 6.20 -14.04 1.59
N SER A 115 5.23 -13.39 2.23
CA SER A 115 3.91 -13.11 1.68
C SER A 115 3.45 -11.69 2.00
N ILE A 116 2.76 -11.06 1.06
CA ILE A 116 2.25 -9.69 1.16
C ILE A 116 0.73 -9.71 0.94
N ALA A 117 -0.01 -9.16 1.89
CA ALA A 117 -1.37 -8.68 1.64
C ALA A 117 -1.31 -7.22 1.22
N LEU A 118 -1.86 -6.90 0.04
CA LEU A 118 -1.75 -5.58 -0.57
C LEU A 118 -3.09 -4.85 -0.55
N THR A 119 -3.06 -3.63 -0.04
CA THR A 119 -4.15 -2.65 -0.03
C THR A 119 -3.64 -1.28 -0.46
N GLY A 120 -4.56 -0.41 -0.87
CA GLY A 120 -4.26 0.98 -1.20
C GLY A 120 -4.94 1.47 -2.47
N VAL A 121 -4.56 2.68 -2.88
CA VAL A 121 -5.18 3.38 -4.00
C VAL A 121 -4.16 4.09 -4.89
N ALA A 122 -4.35 4.17 -6.20
CA ALA A 122 -5.38 3.48 -6.97
C ALA A 122 -4.97 2.02 -7.30
N THR A 123 -5.97 1.19 -7.60
CA THR A 123 -5.79 -0.23 -7.96
C THR A 123 -4.93 -0.37 -9.22
N SER A 124 -5.17 0.47 -10.22
CA SER A 124 -4.41 0.53 -11.48
C SER A 124 -3.05 1.20 -11.37
N ALA A 125 -2.79 1.90 -10.27
CA ALA A 125 -1.56 2.64 -10.05
C ALA A 125 -0.66 1.90 -9.06
N MET A 126 -0.60 2.36 -7.80
CA MET A 126 0.36 1.84 -6.82
C MET A 126 0.16 0.36 -6.55
N VAL A 127 -1.10 -0.11 -6.49
CA VAL A 127 -1.41 -1.52 -6.21
C VAL A 127 -0.87 -2.39 -7.35
N ALA A 128 -1.24 -2.12 -8.60
CA ALA A 128 -0.75 -2.88 -9.74
C ALA A 128 0.78 -2.85 -9.86
N ALA A 129 1.40 -1.67 -9.76
CA ALA A 129 2.86 -1.54 -9.86
C ALA A 129 3.59 -2.29 -8.73
N THR A 130 3.09 -2.19 -7.51
CA THR A 130 3.66 -2.90 -6.35
C THR A 130 3.43 -4.40 -6.44
N PHE A 131 2.27 -4.82 -6.97
CA PHE A 131 1.95 -6.23 -7.20
C PHE A 131 2.96 -6.88 -8.15
N TYR A 132 3.23 -6.25 -9.31
CA TYR A 132 4.21 -6.77 -10.26
C TYR A 132 5.61 -6.81 -9.68
N ASP A 133 6.07 -5.72 -9.05
CA ASP A 133 7.39 -5.68 -8.42
C ASP A 133 7.53 -6.74 -7.31
N ALA A 134 6.49 -6.96 -6.51
CA ALA A 134 6.51 -7.99 -5.48
C ALA A 134 6.52 -9.41 -6.07
N SER A 135 5.79 -9.63 -7.16
CA SER A 135 5.75 -10.91 -7.87
C SER A 135 7.12 -11.25 -8.45
N ASP A 136 7.77 -10.29 -9.11
CA ASP A 136 9.12 -10.46 -9.68
C ASP A 136 10.18 -10.70 -8.59
N ARG A 137 9.94 -10.21 -7.37
CA ARG A 137 10.78 -10.45 -6.18
C ARG A 137 10.47 -11.78 -5.47
N GLY A 138 9.49 -12.55 -5.95
CA GLY A 138 9.13 -13.86 -5.42
C GLY A 138 8.32 -13.83 -4.12
N TYR A 139 7.60 -12.75 -3.82
CA TYR A 139 6.65 -12.73 -2.70
C TYR A 139 5.34 -13.45 -3.09
N GLY A 140 4.77 -14.22 -2.16
CA GLY A 140 3.39 -14.68 -2.28
C GLY A 140 2.43 -13.50 -2.12
N LEU A 141 1.38 -13.41 -2.94
CA LEU A 141 0.52 -12.23 -3.00
C LEU A 141 -0.93 -12.55 -2.69
N THR A 142 -1.49 -11.77 -1.76
CA THR A 142 -2.91 -11.64 -1.54
C THR A 142 -3.31 -10.19 -1.84
N VAL A 143 -4.31 -9.96 -2.67
CA VAL A 143 -4.91 -8.62 -2.86
C VAL A 143 -6.20 -8.56 -2.07
N LEU A 144 -6.32 -7.60 -1.15
CA LEU A 144 -7.56 -7.40 -0.40
C LEU A 144 -8.48 -6.50 -1.21
N ARG A 145 -9.49 -7.08 -1.85
CA ARG A 145 -10.28 -6.41 -2.90
C ARG A 145 -11.00 -5.16 -2.41
N ASP A 146 -11.63 -5.24 -1.24
CA ASP A 146 -12.31 -4.13 -0.56
C ASP A 146 -11.31 -3.18 0.14
N GLY A 147 -10.05 -3.60 0.26
CA GLY A 147 -8.91 -2.77 0.64
C GLY A 147 -8.29 -2.02 -0.53
N CYS A 148 -8.86 -2.09 -1.73
CA CYS A 148 -8.36 -1.40 -2.92
C CYS A 148 -9.51 -0.65 -3.60
N ALA A 149 -9.20 0.47 -4.27
CA ALA A 149 -10.17 1.16 -5.11
C ALA A 149 -9.48 1.86 -6.28
N ASP A 150 -10.26 2.22 -7.30
CA ASP A 150 -9.80 2.93 -8.49
C ASP A 150 -10.84 4.00 -8.87
N PRO A 151 -10.46 5.11 -9.52
CA PRO A 151 -11.43 6.04 -10.09
C PRO A 151 -12.42 5.38 -11.04
N ASP A 152 -11.99 4.36 -11.78
CA ASP A 152 -12.83 3.56 -12.66
C ASP A 152 -13.11 2.17 -12.04
N PRO A 153 -14.33 1.91 -11.55
CA PRO A 153 -14.69 0.62 -10.99
C PRO A 153 -14.51 -0.55 -11.95
N ALA A 154 -14.67 -0.36 -13.27
CA ALA A 154 -14.46 -1.42 -14.25
C ALA A 154 -12.98 -1.81 -14.36
N VAL A 155 -12.08 -0.83 -14.25
CA VAL A 155 -10.63 -1.07 -14.18
C VAL A 155 -10.26 -1.81 -12.90
N HIS A 156 -10.82 -1.40 -11.76
CA HIS A 156 -10.64 -2.11 -10.49
C HIS A 156 -11.05 -3.60 -10.61
N GLU A 157 -12.27 -3.87 -11.07
CA GLU A 157 -12.80 -5.23 -11.17
C GLU A 157 -12.00 -6.09 -12.18
N LEU A 158 -11.60 -5.51 -13.31
CA LEU A 158 -10.73 -6.20 -14.28
C LEU A 158 -9.39 -6.61 -13.65
N LEU A 159 -8.75 -5.68 -12.93
CA LEU A 159 -7.47 -5.92 -12.31
C LEU A 159 -7.56 -6.99 -11.23
N VAL A 160 -8.51 -6.85 -10.32
CA VAL A 160 -8.68 -7.73 -9.17
C VAL A 160 -9.14 -9.13 -9.59
N ASN A 161 -10.20 -9.24 -10.38
CA ASN A 161 -10.81 -10.54 -10.66
C ASN A 161 -10.11 -11.31 -11.78
N THR A 162 -9.44 -10.62 -12.70
CA THR A 162 -8.84 -11.25 -13.89
C THR A 162 -7.32 -11.16 -13.85
N VAL A 163 -6.76 -9.94 -13.77
CA VAL A 163 -5.32 -9.74 -13.99
C VAL A 163 -4.48 -10.29 -12.85
N PHE A 164 -4.77 -9.89 -11.61
CA PHE A 164 -4.03 -10.31 -10.42
C PHE A 164 -4.28 -11.79 -10.11
N ARG A 165 -5.56 -12.21 -10.14
CA ARG A 165 -5.93 -13.62 -9.96
C ARG A 165 -5.26 -14.53 -10.98
N GLY A 166 -5.26 -14.14 -12.25
CA GLY A 166 -4.61 -14.90 -13.34
C GLY A 166 -3.08 -14.98 -13.21
N ARG A 167 -2.48 -14.17 -12.34
CA ARG A 167 -1.05 -14.18 -12.01
C ARG A 167 -0.75 -14.85 -10.67
N GLY A 168 -1.70 -15.61 -10.14
CA GLY A 168 -1.52 -16.41 -8.93
C GLY A 168 -1.75 -15.66 -7.62
N ALA A 169 -2.33 -14.46 -7.67
CA ALA A 169 -2.75 -13.76 -6.46
C ALA A 169 -3.96 -14.46 -5.82
N GLU A 170 -3.94 -14.61 -4.50
CA GLU A 170 -5.16 -14.84 -3.74
C GLU A 170 -5.96 -13.53 -3.69
N ILE A 171 -7.27 -13.59 -3.93
CA ILE A 171 -8.16 -12.43 -3.88
C ILE A 171 -9.24 -12.71 -2.84
N VAL A 172 -9.22 -11.93 -1.76
CA VAL A 172 -10.15 -12.03 -0.62
C VAL A 172 -10.52 -10.63 -0.13
N THR A 173 -11.48 -10.53 0.77
CA THR A 173 -11.77 -9.29 1.50
C THR A 173 -10.83 -9.08 2.69
N CYS A 174 -10.79 -7.87 3.23
CA CYS A 174 -10.07 -7.53 4.46
C CYS A 174 -10.56 -8.37 5.65
N ALA A 175 -11.86 -8.69 5.69
CA ALA A 175 -12.45 -9.53 6.71
C ALA A 175 -12.00 -11.00 6.61
N GLU A 176 -11.93 -11.55 5.40
CA GLU A 176 -11.61 -12.96 5.15
C GLU A 176 -10.12 -13.27 5.29
N TRP A 177 -9.23 -12.30 5.07
CA TRP A 177 -7.79 -12.54 5.10
C TRP A 177 -7.33 -13.01 6.49
N PRO A 178 -6.67 -14.18 6.65
CA PRO A 178 -6.46 -14.81 7.96
C PRO A 178 -5.36 -14.19 8.82
N ALA A 179 -4.77 -13.04 8.44
CA ALA A 179 -3.74 -12.29 9.17
C ALA A 179 -2.73 -13.20 9.90
N ARG A 180 -1.79 -13.81 9.17
CA ARG A 180 -0.80 -14.75 9.73
C ARG A 180 0.54 -14.07 9.99
N GLY A 181 0.79 -13.62 11.21
CA GLY A 181 2.10 -13.13 11.62
C GLY A 181 3.02 -14.21 12.18
N ALA A 182 4.20 -13.81 12.66
CA ALA A 182 5.10 -14.72 13.35
C ALA A 182 4.53 -15.02 14.73
N ARG A 183 4.46 -16.30 15.14
CA ARG A 183 4.26 -16.64 16.56
C ARG A 183 5.36 -15.93 17.35
N THR A 184 4.97 -14.99 18.21
CA THR A 184 5.87 -14.42 19.20
C THR A 184 6.35 -15.58 20.06
N ALA A 185 7.64 -15.92 19.97
CA ALA A 185 8.26 -16.67 21.06
C ALA A 185 8.17 -15.76 22.30
N PRO A 186 7.80 -16.30 23.49
CA PRO A 186 7.85 -15.51 24.70
C PRO A 186 9.28 -14.99 24.88
N ARG A 187 9.41 -13.69 25.17
CA ARG A 187 10.67 -13.07 25.55
C ARG A 187 11.26 -13.74 26.78
#